data_AF-A0A2V4D8N6-F1
#
_entry.id   AF-A0A2V4D8N6-F1
#
_cell.length_a   1.000
_cell.length_b   1.000
_cell.length_c   1.000
_cell.angle_alpha   90.00
_cell.angle_beta   90.00
_cell.angle_gamma   90.00
#
_symmetry.space_group_name_H-M   'P 1'
#
loop_
_entity.id
_entity.type
_entity.pdbx_description
1 polymer ?
#
loop_
_entity_poly.entity_id
_entity_poly.type
_entity_poly.pdbx_seq_one_letter_code
_entity_poly.pdbx_strand_id
1 'polypeptide(L)'
;MANSSGSSLQHPRRSLGNRHRSQAKKFLALAQSTPKISVQNLKWAEQSARQAVLHDFTHEENWRLLAEIKTLAEDELGLRAVLEDLFAVLGRDPEHLQQLAEVNMLEHGFSLLSASLTADPLDPEYWAQLISSDFLDELENRFFHLDLSDPRANVLFGRRLERVRTIDEELFIRLVRKLLAQRPFNHEAWIELGHLHEKRHEYDEAWFCYDQAQTHFPQINSRDKFRTRMEKRLDSHDSTWAKPDNNSRVRFLKRMEVLALKVATSTVSDEKIESEAEVNLGDEEENIRTLLENGEYSSAFFLARRLVTSGEEWAATYLAQAQEHLTDST
;
A
#
# COMPACT_ATOMS: atom_id res chain seq x y z
N MET A 1 24.29 -9.52 4.16
CA MET A 1 23.57 -8.98 5.34
C MET A 1 23.41 -7.48 5.14
N ALA A 2 22.36 -7.09 4.42
CA ALA A 2 22.04 -5.69 4.16
C ALA A 2 20.51 -5.55 4.23
N ASN A 3 20.09 -4.58 5.05
CA ASN A 3 18.76 -3.96 5.14
C ASN A 3 17.55 -4.83 5.50
N SER A 4 17.55 -5.38 6.73
CA SER A 4 16.31 -5.74 7.44
C SER A 4 15.78 -4.63 8.36
N SER A 5 16.45 -3.47 8.42
CA SER A 5 16.07 -2.36 9.30
C SER A 5 14.84 -1.61 8.79
N GLY A 6 14.74 -1.36 7.48
CA GLY A 6 13.59 -0.70 6.83
C GLY A 6 12.31 -1.55 6.85
N SER A 7 12.40 -2.83 6.46
CA SER A 7 11.22 -3.73 6.50
C SER A 7 10.65 -3.89 7.91
N SER A 8 11.49 -3.78 8.94
CA SER A 8 11.08 -3.89 10.34
C SER A 8 10.31 -2.67 10.87
N LEU A 9 10.34 -1.53 10.15
CA LEU A 9 9.60 -0.31 10.46
C LEU A 9 8.24 -0.25 9.76
N GLN A 10 8.01 -1.09 8.75
CA GLN A 10 6.77 -1.09 7.97
C GLN A 10 5.60 -1.73 8.74
N HIS A 11 5.88 -2.70 9.61
CA HIS A 11 4.85 -3.30 10.45
C HIS A 11 4.71 -2.55 11.79
N PRO A 12 3.47 -2.16 12.18
CA PRO A 12 3.20 -1.51 13.45
C PRO A 12 3.71 -2.30 14.67
N ARG A 13 4.59 -1.67 15.44
CA ARG A 13 5.15 -2.13 16.72
C ARG A 13 4.31 -1.60 17.88
N ARG A 14 3.15 -2.20 18.08
CA ARG A 14 2.14 -1.77 19.08
C ARG A 14 2.71 -1.49 20.48
N SER A 15 3.57 -2.37 21.01
CA SER A 15 4.15 -2.20 22.35
C SER A 15 5.03 -0.96 22.46
N LEU A 16 5.82 -0.67 21.43
CA LEU A 16 6.71 0.48 21.38
C LEU A 16 5.90 1.77 21.16
N GLY A 17 4.92 1.74 20.25
CA GLY A 17 3.95 2.82 20.07
C GLY A 17 3.23 3.19 21.36
N ASN A 18 2.71 2.20 22.09
CA ASN A 18 2.05 2.40 23.39
C ASN A 18 2.97 3.03 24.44
N ARG A 19 4.25 2.62 24.49
CA ARG A 19 5.24 3.18 25.41
C ARG A 19 5.47 4.67 25.11
N HIS A 20 5.70 5.01 23.85
CA HIS A 20 5.92 6.39 23.43
C HIS A 20 4.68 7.27 23.61
N ARG A 21 3.48 6.75 23.31
CA ARG A 21 2.21 7.44 23.61
C ARG A 21 2.07 7.75 25.10
N SER A 22 2.39 6.79 25.96
CA SER A 22 2.32 6.99 27.41
C SER A 22 3.31 8.06 27.90
N GLN A 23 4.52 8.09 27.32
CA GLN A 23 5.51 9.13 27.60
C GLN A 23 5.02 10.51 27.13
N ALA A 24 4.45 10.59 25.93
CA ALA A 24 3.88 11.82 25.38
C ALA A 24 2.77 12.38 26.30
N LYS A 25 1.80 11.55 26.70
CA LYS A 25 0.74 11.93 27.64
C LYS A 25 1.29 12.46 28.97
N LYS A 26 2.34 11.82 29.49
CA LYS A 26 2.99 12.25 30.74
C LYS A 26 3.64 13.63 30.60
N PHE A 27 4.40 13.87 29.54
CA PHE A 27 5.03 15.17 29.31
C PHE A 27 4.03 16.27 29.01
N LEU A 28 2.95 15.96 28.29
CA LEU A 28 1.85 16.91 28.05
C LEU A 28 1.20 17.35 29.36
N ALA A 29 0.88 16.40 30.26
CA ALA A 29 0.33 16.72 31.58
C ALA A 29 1.30 17.58 32.43
N LEU A 30 2.61 17.35 32.32
CA LEU A 30 3.64 18.18 32.97
C LEU A 30 3.72 19.59 32.36
N ALA A 31 3.53 19.72 31.04
CA ALA A 31 3.51 21.02 30.37
C ALA A 31 2.32 21.87 30.81
N GLN A 32 1.15 21.26 31.01
CA GLN A 32 -0.07 21.93 31.46
C GLN A 32 -0.02 22.30 32.96
N SER A 33 0.62 21.48 33.79
CA SER A 33 0.69 21.69 35.25
C SER A 33 1.84 22.57 35.72
N THR A 34 2.92 22.71 34.94
CA THR A 34 4.14 23.44 35.34
C THR A 34 4.50 24.55 34.35
N PRO A 35 3.98 25.79 34.53
CA PRO A 35 4.19 26.89 33.59
C PRO A 35 5.67 27.22 33.32
N LYS A 36 6.55 27.09 34.33
CA LYS A 36 7.98 27.45 34.24
C LYS A 36 8.78 26.63 33.22
N ILE A 37 8.39 25.38 32.96
CA ILE A 37 9.11 24.45 32.07
C ILE A 37 8.15 23.92 30.98
N SER A 38 7.02 24.62 30.78
CA SER A 38 5.92 24.17 29.92
C SER A 38 6.39 23.93 28.48
N VAL A 39 7.14 24.88 27.90
CA VAL A 39 7.68 24.78 26.53
C VAL A 39 8.61 23.58 26.35
N GLN A 40 9.48 23.29 27.31
CA GLN A 40 10.41 22.15 27.23
C GLN A 40 9.67 20.81 27.35
N ASN A 41 8.71 20.73 28.27
CA ASN A 41 7.86 19.55 28.42
C ASN A 41 7.00 19.32 27.17
N LEU A 42 6.49 20.38 26.55
CA LEU A 42 5.72 20.28 25.31
C LEU A 42 6.56 19.74 24.15
N LYS A 43 7.83 20.17 24.02
CA LYS A 43 8.78 19.60 23.05
C LYS A 43 9.03 18.11 23.26
N TRP A 44 9.20 17.67 24.51
CA TRP A 44 9.36 16.24 24.82
C TRP A 44 8.09 15.44 24.57
N ALA A 45 6.92 16.04 24.84
CA ALA A 45 5.63 15.44 24.51
C ALA A 45 5.52 15.22 22.99
N GLU A 46 5.84 16.24 22.19
CA GLU A 46 5.82 16.16 20.73
C GLU A 46 6.77 15.09 20.21
N GLN A 47 8.03 15.10 20.64
CA GLN A 47 9.02 14.10 20.22
C GLN A 47 8.53 12.68 20.52
N SER A 48 7.95 12.47 21.70
CA SER A 48 7.40 11.18 22.10
C SER A 48 6.17 10.81 21.27
N ALA A 49 5.28 11.76 20.97
CA ALA A 49 4.09 11.53 20.14
C ALA A 49 4.45 11.17 18.70
N ARG A 50 5.45 11.83 18.11
CA ARG A 50 6.00 11.47 16.79
C ARG A 50 6.54 10.04 16.77
N GLN A 51 7.26 9.63 17.80
CA GLN A 51 7.73 8.23 17.92
C GLN A 51 6.58 7.24 18.09
N ALA A 52 5.49 7.64 18.76
CA ALA A 52 4.29 6.80 18.87
C ALA A 52 3.65 6.54 17.51
N VAL A 53 3.46 7.58 16.69
CA VAL A 53 2.95 7.44 15.31
C VAL A 53 3.92 6.64 14.44
N LEU A 54 5.22 6.93 14.49
CA LEU A 54 6.25 6.20 13.72
C LEU A 54 6.20 4.69 13.99
N HIS A 55 6.06 4.31 15.27
CA HIS A 55 6.06 2.90 15.64
C HIS A 55 4.70 2.23 15.51
N ASP A 56 3.60 2.96 15.62
CA ASP A 56 2.25 2.41 15.48
C ASP A 56 1.30 3.43 14.86
N PHE A 57 1.43 3.62 13.55
CA PHE A 57 0.56 4.51 12.80
C PHE A 57 -0.87 3.98 12.70
N THR A 58 -1.12 2.71 13.04
CA THR A 58 -2.47 2.11 12.98
C THR A 58 -3.35 2.47 14.18
N HIS A 59 -2.77 3.08 15.22
CA HIS A 59 -3.51 3.45 16.42
C HIS A 59 -3.87 4.94 16.41
N GLU A 60 -5.15 5.24 16.23
CA GLU A 60 -5.70 6.59 16.05
C GLU A 60 -5.31 7.58 17.15
N GLU A 61 -5.31 7.14 18.41
CA GLU A 61 -4.89 7.97 19.54
C GLU A 61 -3.45 8.50 19.43
N ASN A 62 -2.56 7.84 18.68
CA ASN A 62 -1.22 8.37 18.43
C ASN A 62 -1.28 9.64 17.59
N TRP A 63 -2.17 9.66 16.58
CA TRP A 63 -2.41 10.81 15.71
C TRP A 63 -3.13 11.94 16.44
N ARG A 64 -4.21 11.62 17.17
CA ARG A 64 -4.95 12.62 17.96
C ARG A 64 -4.06 13.31 18.98
N LEU A 65 -3.24 12.55 19.70
CA LEU A 65 -2.30 13.11 20.68
C LEU A 65 -1.25 14.02 20.04
N LEU A 66 -0.69 13.62 18.89
CA LEU A 66 0.27 14.44 18.18
C LEU A 66 -0.37 15.74 17.69
N ALA A 67 -1.58 15.67 17.13
CA ALA A 67 -2.34 16.84 16.69
C ALA A 67 -2.68 17.80 17.84
N GLU A 68 -3.14 17.27 18.99
CA GLU A 68 -3.41 18.06 20.20
C GLU A 68 -2.15 18.82 20.66
N ILE A 69 -1.01 18.13 20.70
CA ILE A 69 0.27 18.74 21.08
C ILE A 69 0.66 19.85 20.10
N LYS A 70 0.46 19.65 18.79
CA LYS A 70 0.73 20.66 17.77
C LYS A 70 -0.17 21.89 17.89
N THR A 71 -1.47 21.69 18.17
CA THR A 71 -2.40 22.78 18.46
C THR A 71 -1.95 23.59 19.68
N LEU A 72 -1.59 22.91 20.77
CA LEU A 72 -1.12 23.58 22.00
C LEU A 72 0.23 24.29 21.84
N ALA A 73 1.06 23.83 20.89
CA ALA A 73 2.33 24.47 20.54
C ALA A 73 2.17 25.64 19.56
N GLU A 74 0.94 25.94 19.11
CA GLU A 74 0.64 26.90 18.04
C GLU A 74 1.43 26.59 16.74
N ASP A 75 1.73 25.31 16.51
CA ASP A 75 2.50 24.85 15.35
C ASP A 75 1.56 24.49 14.20
N GLU A 76 1.11 25.52 13.47
CA GLU A 76 0.19 25.38 12.35
C GLU A 76 0.76 24.51 11.23
N LEU A 77 2.02 24.73 10.86
CA LEU A 77 2.71 23.97 9.82
C LEU A 77 2.89 22.50 10.24
N GLY A 78 3.23 22.25 11.50
CA GLY A 78 3.35 20.89 12.03
C GLY A 78 2.01 20.17 12.08
N LEU A 79 0.92 20.85 12.43
CA LEU A 79 -0.42 20.26 12.41
C LEU A 79 -0.87 19.92 10.98
N ARG A 80 -0.56 20.80 10.01
CA ARG A 80 -0.79 20.51 8.58
C ARG A 80 -0.05 19.26 8.15
N ALA A 81 1.25 19.16 8.45
CA ALA A 81 2.06 18.00 8.11
C ALA A 81 1.53 16.70 8.73
N VAL A 82 0.97 16.74 9.95
CA VAL A 82 0.34 15.58 10.59
C VAL A 82 -0.91 15.13 9.84
N LEU A 83 -1.74 16.08 9.38
CA LEU A 83 -2.95 15.79 8.61
C LEU A 83 -2.60 15.21 7.23
N GLU A 84 -1.64 15.81 6.53
CA GLU A 84 -1.14 15.32 5.24
C GLU A 84 -0.54 13.91 5.38
N ASP A 85 0.23 13.65 6.43
CA ASP A 85 0.82 12.34 6.70
C ASP A 85 -0.26 11.28 6.98
N LEU A 86 -1.31 11.61 7.74
CA LEU A 86 -2.46 10.72 7.95
C LEU A 86 -3.17 10.42 6.63
N PHE A 87 -3.35 11.43 5.79
CA PHE A 87 -4.03 11.27 4.51
C PHE A 87 -3.23 10.42 3.51
N ALA A 88 -1.90 10.54 3.49
CA ALA A 88 -1.04 9.63 2.75
C ALA A 88 -1.21 8.17 3.23
N VAL A 89 -1.30 7.94 4.55
CA VAL A 89 -1.57 6.60 5.11
C VAL A 89 -2.95 6.06 4.71
N LEU A 90 -3.95 6.94 4.62
CA LEU A 90 -5.30 6.61 4.15
C LEU A 90 -5.41 6.52 2.61
N GLY A 91 -4.29 6.70 1.90
CA GLY A 91 -4.21 6.65 0.44
C GLY A 91 -4.95 7.77 -0.28
N ARG A 92 -5.09 8.94 0.36
CA ARG A 92 -5.70 10.11 -0.28
C ARG A 92 -4.72 10.74 -1.25
N ASP A 93 -5.23 11.13 -2.41
CA ASP A 93 -4.45 11.82 -3.44
C ASP A 93 -3.81 13.11 -2.88
N PRO A 94 -2.48 13.26 -2.93
CA PRO A 94 -1.79 14.47 -2.53
C PRO A 94 -2.27 15.73 -3.26
N GLU A 95 -2.75 15.63 -4.51
CA GLU A 95 -3.29 16.78 -5.23
C GLU A 95 -4.58 17.30 -4.60
N HIS A 96 -5.43 16.41 -4.09
CA HIS A 96 -6.64 16.80 -3.36
C HIS A 96 -6.31 17.49 -2.03
N LEU A 97 -5.13 17.25 -1.45
CA LEU A 97 -4.69 17.93 -0.22
C LEU A 97 -4.37 19.41 -0.44
N GLN A 98 -4.12 19.84 -1.68
CA GLN A 98 -3.97 21.27 -1.99
C GLN A 98 -5.22 22.08 -1.65
N GLN A 99 -6.40 21.44 -1.64
CA GLN A 99 -7.65 22.08 -1.23
C GLN A 99 -7.63 22.53 0.25
N LEU A 100 -6.73 21.96 1.05
CA LEU A 100 -6.55 22.32 2.45
C LEU A 100 -5.56 23.48 2.66
N ALA A 101 -4.96 24.02 1.60
CA ALA A 101 -3.94 25.06 1.70
C ALA A 101 -4.43 26.33 2.41
N GLU A 102 -5.70 26.69 2.22
CA GLU A 102 -6.35 27.87 2.81
C GLU A 102 -7.02 27.61 4.15
N VAL A 103 -7.03 26.35 4.63
CA VAL A 103 -7.65 26.00 5.91
C VAL A 103 -6.75 26.45 7.06
N ASN A 104 -7.32 27.21 7.99
CA ASN A 104 -6.70 27.54 9.27
C ASN A 104 -6.57 26.27 10.12
N MET A 105 -5.35 25.74 10.24
CA MET A 105 -5.13 24.46 10.92
C MET A 105 -5.24 24.59 12.43
N LEU A 106 -4.92 25.74 13.02
CA LEU A 106 -5.05 25.93 14.46
C LEU A 106 -6.52 25.88 14.91
N GLU A 107 -7.43 26.36 14.07
CA GLU A 107 -8.87 26.35 14.35
C GLU A 107 -9.52 24.99 13.98
N HIS A 108 -9.20 24.43 12.82
CA HIS A 108 -9.93 23.29 12.27
C HIS A 108 -9.13 21.98 12.21
N GLY A 109 -7.80 22.02 12.25
CA GLY A 109 -6.94 20.89 11.93
C GLY A 109 -7.17 19.66 12.81
N PHE A 110 -7.27 19.84 14.13
CA PHE A 110 -7.58 18.73 15.05
C PHE A 110 -8.97 18.14 14.81
N SER A 111 -9.96 18.98 14.54
CA SER A 111 -11.34 18.55 14.26
C SER A 111 -11.41 17.77 12.95
N LEU A 112 -10.77 18.27 11.89
CA LEU A 112 -10.67 17.60 10.59
C LEU A 112 -9.98 16.24 10.72
N LEU A 113 -8.85 16.17 11.44
CA LEU A 113 -8.15 14.92 11.70
C LEU A 113 -9.05 13.93 12.45
N SER A 114 -9.71 14.39 13.51
CA SER A 114 -10.57 13.53 14.33
C SER A 114 -11.79 13.02 13.54
N ALA A 115 -12.44 13.89 12.77
CA ALA A 115 -13.56 13.54 11.90
C ALA A 115 -13.14 12.55 10.80
N SER A 116 -11.95 12.73 10.23
CA SER A 116 -11.39 11.82 9.21
C SER A 116 -11.19 10.41 9.79
N LEU A 117 -10.63 10.30 11.00
CA LEU A 117 -10.45 9.02 11.69
C LEU A 117 -11.79 8.38 12.09
N THR A 118 -12.81 9.17 12.40
CA THR A 118 -14.16 8.63 12.66
C THR A 118 -14.82 8.10 11.39
N ALA A 119 -14.65 8.79 10.26
CA ALA A 119 -15.22 8.39 8.98
C ALA A 119 -14.45 7.23 8.32
N ASP A 120 -13.14 7.12 8.57
CA ASP A 120 -12.25 6.12 7.97
C ASP A 120 -11.27 5.54 9.03
N PRO A 121 -11.76 4.69 9.96
CA PRO A 121 -11.00 4.23 11.12
C PRO A 121 -9.74 3.44 10.76
N LEU A 122 -8.60 3.74 11.37
CA LEU A 122 -7.33 3.04 11.08
C LEU A 122 -7.31 1.62 11.64
N ASP A 123 -8.10 1.37 12.68
CA ASP A 123 -8.24 0.04 13.25
C ASP A 123 -9.13 -0.85 12.33
N PRO A 124 -8.63 -2.00 11.85
CA PRO A 124 -9.40 -2.86 10.95
C PRO A 124 -10.69 -3.42 11.55
N GLU A 125 -10.75 -3.59 12.88
CA GLU A 125 -11.95 -4.08 13.56
C GLU A 125 -13.02 -3.00 13.64
N TYR A 126 -12.65 -1.73 13.86
CA TYR A 126 -13.59 -0.61 13.79
C TYR A 126 -14.02 -0.31 12.36
N TRP A 127 -13.07 -0.35 11.42
CA TRP A 127 -13.37 -0.18 10.00
C TRP A 127 -14.35 -1.25 9.49
N ALA A 128 -14.19 -2.51 9.92
CA ALA A 128 -15.08 -3.60 9.53
C ALA A 128 -16.54 -3.39 9.98
N GLN A 129 -16.79 -2.60 11.02
CA GLN A 129 -18.16 -2.27 11.46
C GLN A 129 -18.90 -1.36 10.48
N LEU A 130 -18.17 -0.68 9.59
CA LEU A 130 -18.75 0.15 8.54
C LEU A 130 -19.21 -0.66 7.33
N ILE A 131 -18.81 -1.93 7.23
CA ILE A 131 -19.11 -2.75 6.05
C ILE A 131 -20.61 -3.07 5.99
N SER A 132 -21.23 -2.57 4.93
CA SER A 132 -22.56 -2.90 4.43
C SER A 132 -22.45 -3.23 2.93
N SER A 133 -23.52 -3.67 2.28
CA SER A 133 -23.54 -3.85 0.81
C SER A 133 -23.14 -2.56 0.09
N ASP A 134 -23.81 -1.46 0.44
CA ASP A 134 -23.61 -0.16 -0.21
C ASP A 134 -22.19 0.36 0.03
N PHE A 135 -21.64 0.08 1.21
CA PHE A 135 -20.25 0.41 1.53
C PHE A 135 -19.25 -0.35 0.65
N LEU A 136 -19.50 -1.63 0.31
CA LEU A 136 -18.60 -2.39 -0.55
C LEU A 136 -18.58 -1.87 -1.98
N ASP A 137 -19.75 -1.48 -2.51
CA ASP A 137 -19.85 -0.85 -3.84
C ASP A 137 -19.13 0.51 -3.87
N GLU A 138 -19.31 1.34 -2.84
CA GLU A 138 -18.59 2.60 -2.69
C GLU A 138 -17.09 2.40 -2.48
N LEU A 139 -16.71 1.39 -1.69
CA LEU A 139 -15.33 1.04 -1.41
C LEU A 139 -14.64 0.70 -2.72
N GLU A 140 -15.21 -0.18 -3.55
CA GLU A 140 -14.62 -0.55 -4.83
C GLU A 140 -14.31 0.69 -5.67
N ASN A 141 -15.32 1.53 -5.90
CA ASN A 141 -15.17 2.74 -6.69
C ASN A 141 -14.08 3.65 -6.12
N ARG A 142 -14.08 3.88 -4.80
CA ARG A 142 -13.08 4.76 -4.15
C ARG A 142 -11.68 4.15 -4.14
N PHE A 143 -11.55 2.85 -3.96
CA PHE A 143 -10.27 2.16 -3.79
C PHE A 143 -9.39 2.28 -5.03
N PHE A 144 -9.98 2.25 -6.23
CA PHE A 144 -9.24 2.44 -7.48
C PHE A 144 -8.72 3.88 -7.68
N HIS A 145 -9.23 4.85 -6.91
CA HIS A 145 -8.78 6.24 -6.91
C HIS A 145 -7.85 6.57 -5.72
N LEU A 146 -7.51 5.58 -4.88
CA LEU A 146 -6.56 5.78 -3.79
C LEU A 146 -5.12 5.75 -4.32
N ASP A 147 -4.29 6.62 -3.75
CA ASP A 147 -2.84 6.52 -3.85
C ASP A 147 -2.32 5.57 -2.76
N LEU A 148 -2.20 4.29 -3.10
CA LEU A 148 -1.65 3.25 -2.23
C LEU A 148 -0.13 3.14 -2.43
N SER A 149 0.53 4.18 -2.93
CA SER A 149 1.98 4.17 -3.05
C SER A 149 2.66 4.27 -1.68
N ASP A 150 2.05 4.79 -0.61
CA ASP A 150 2.66 4.78 0.73
C ASP A 150 2.80 3.33 1.29
N PRO A 151 3.96 2.93 1.86
CA PRO A 151 4.11 1.59 2.43
C PRO A 151 3.12 1.29 3.57
N ARG A 152 2.78 2.31 4.37
CA ARG A 152 1.86 2.21 5.50
C ARG A 152 0.43 2.02 5.02
N ALA A 153 0.05 2.65 3.91
CA ALA A 153 -1.23 2.41 3.26
C ALA A 153 -1.38 0.93 2.89
N ASN A 154 -0.32 0.30 2.38
CA ASN A 154 -0.35 -1.13 2.03
C ASN A 154 -0.62 -2.04 3.23
N VAL A 155 0.03 -1.76 4.35
CA VAL A 155 -0.18 -2.52 5.58
C VAL A 155 -1.58 -2.28 6.14
N LEU A 156 -2.07 -1.04 6.09
CA LEU A 156 -3.41 -0.69 6.54
C LEU A 156 -4.49 -1.40 5.69
N PHE A 157 -4.46 -1.19 4.38
CA PHE A 157 -5.45 -1.75 3.46
C PHE A 157 -5.33 -3.26 3.34
N GLY A 158 -4.11 -3.83 3.39
CA GLY A 158 -3.95 -5.29 3.44
C GLY A 158 -4.73 -5.91 4.62
N ARG A 159 -4.66 -5.31 5.81
CA ARG A 159 -5.43 -5.77 6.98
C ARG A 159 -6.94 -5.58 6.82
N ARG A 160 -7.38 -4.48 6.19
CA ARG A 160 -8.81 -4.21 5.91
C ARG A 160 -9.37 -5.20 4.89
N LEU A 161 -8.60 -5.49 3.83
CA LEU A 161 -9.00 -6.40 2.77
C LEU A 161 -9.15 -7.84 3.27
N GLU A 162 -8.41 -8.27 4.30
CA GLU A 162 -8.69 -9.57 4.95
C GLU A 162 -10.10 -9.65 5.56
N ARG A 163 -10.72 -8.52 5.94
CA ARG A 163 -12.13 -8.49 6.37
C ARG A 163 -13.06 -8.60 5.16
N VAL A 164 -12.76 -7.88 4.08
CA VAL A 164 -13.50 -7.98 2.80
C VAL A 164 -13.50 -9.42 2.28
N ARG A 165 -12.36 -10.11 2.31
CA ARG A 165 -12.21 -11.51 1.88
C ARG A 165 -13.21 -12.46 2.52
N THR A 166 -13.59 -12.23 3.78
CA THR A 166 -14.54 -13.09 4.49
C THR A 166 -16.00 -12.88 4.08
N ILE A 167 -16.28 -11.81 3.34
CA ILE A 167 -17.60 -11.36 2.93
C ILE A 167 -17.77 -11.50 1.42
N ASP A 168 -16.80 -11.00 0.65
CA ASP A 168 -16.75 -11.02 -0.80
C ASP A 168 -15.32 -11.31 -1.28
N GLU A 169 -15.10 -12.57 -1.69
CA GLU A 169 -13.79 -13.05 -2.16
C GLU A 169 -13.42 -12.48 -3.54
N GLU A 170 -14.40 -12.22 -4.41
CA GLU A 170 -14.14 -11.65 -5.75
C GLU A 170 -13.69 -10.21 -5.64
N LEU A 171 -14.43 -9.41 -4.86
CA LEU A 171 -14.04 -8.03 -4.57
C LEU A 171 -12.66 -7.99 -3.90
N PHE A 172 -12.39 -8.88 -2.95
CA PHE A 172 -11.05 -9.00 -2.36
C PHE A 172 -9.97 -9.21 -3.42
N ILE A 173 -10.14 -10.15 -4.35
CA ILE A 173 -9.18 -10.43 -5.43
C ILE A 173 -8.93 -9.17 -6.26
N ARG A 174 -9.99 -8.44 -6.66
CA ARG A 174 -9.85 -7.19 -7.44
C ARG A 174 -9.07 -6.12 -6.68
N LEU A 175 -9.42 -5.87 -5.41
CA LEU A 175 -8.79 -4.82 -4.61
C LEU A 175 -7.34 -5.17 -4.21
N VAL A 176 -7.05 -6.44 -3.88
CA VAL A 176 -5.68 -6.85 -3.51
C VAL A 176 -4.75 -6.82 -4.72
N ARG A 177 -5.24 -7.06 -5.94
CA ARG A 177 -4.46 -6.86 -7.17
C ARG A 177 -4.09 -5.39 -7.36
N LYS A 178 -5.04 -4.46 -7.18
CA LYS A 178 -4.74 -3.01 -7.21
C LYS A 178 -3.69 -2.63 -6.16
N LEU A 179 -3.83 -3.13 -4.93
CA LEU A 179 -2.87 -2.91 -3.85
C LEU A 179 -1.46 -3.41 -4.23
N LEU A 180 -1.37 -4.66 -4.70
CA LEU A 180 -0.11 -5.30 -5.12
C LEU A 180 0.49 -4.66 -6.38
N ALA A 181 -0.32 -4.06 -7.23
CA ALA A 181 0.16 -3.31 -8.38
C ALA A 181 0.93 -2.05 -7.95
N GLN A 182 0.46 -1.34 -6.93
CA GLN A 182 1.17 -0.17 -6.43
C GLN A 182 2.33 -0.54 -5.49
N ARG A 183 2.35 -1.75 -4.89
CA ARG A 183 3.50 -2.32 -4.16
C ARG A 183 3.86 -3.75 -4.58
N PRO A 184 4.58 -3.91 -5.71
CA PRO A 184 4.94 -5.23 -6.24
C PRO A 184 5.88 -6.08 -5.34
N PHE A 185 6.50 -5.49 -4.32
CA PHE A 185 7.49 -6.15 -3.47
C PHE A 185 6.90 -6.84 -2.24
N ASN A 186 5.58 -6.71 -2.00
CA ASN A 186 4.92 -7.36 -0.86
C ASN A 186 4.78 -8.88 -1.11
N HIS A 187 5.86 -9.61 -0.88
CA HIS A 187 5.93 -11.04 -1.15
C HIS A 187 4.94 -11.86 -0.31
N GLU A 188 4.61 -11.43 0.92
CA GLU A 188 3.63 -12.10 1.77
C GLU A 188 2.23 -12.05 1.14
N ALA A 189 1.79 -10.86 0.71
CA ALA A 189 0.50 -10.70 0.05
C ALA A 189 0.43 -11.42 -1.31
N TRP A 190 1.52 -11.43 -2.08
CA TRP A 190 1.60 -12.24 -3.30
C TRP A 190 1.47 -13.74 -3.03
N ILE A 191 2.09 -14.26 -1.96
CA ILE A 191 1.95 -15.68 -1.57
C ILE A 191 0.50 -16.00 -1.21
N GLU A 192 -0.15 -15.14 -0.40
CA GLU A 192 -1.53 -15.34 0.02
C GLU A 192 -2.52 -15.29 -1.15
N LEU A 193 -2.33 -14.35 -2.10
CA LEU A 193 -3.11 -14.31 -3.34
C LEU A 193 -2.87 -15.57 -4.21
N GLY A 194 -1.61 -16.04 -4.29
CA GLY A 194 -1.28 -17.28 -4.98
C GLY A 194 -1.96 -18.51 -4.36
N HIS A 195 -2.01 -18.59 -3.03
CA HIS A 195 -2.72 -19.63 -2.31
C HIS A 195 -4.23 -19.59 -2.57
N LEU A 196 -4.80 -18.39 -2.71
CA LEU A 196 -6.21 -18.22 -3.05
C LEU A 196 -6.52 -18.75 -4.45
N HIS A 197 -5.77 -18.29 -5.46
CA HIS A 197 -5.91 -18.78 -6.83
C HIS A 197 -5.70 -20.30 -6.94
N GLU A 198 -4.74 -20.87 -6.20
CA GLU A 198 -4.52 -22.32 -6.16
C GLU A 198 -5.73 -23.09 -5.60
N LYS A 199 -6.40 -22.57 -4.55
CA LYS A 199 -7.64 -23.16 -3.99
C LYS A 199 -8.80 -23.11 -4.99
N ARG A 200 -8.83 -22.09 -5.84
CA ARG A 200 -9.83 -21.87 -6.90
C ARG A 200 -9.52 -22.62 -8.20
N HIS A 201 -8.41 -23.38 -8.25
CA HIS A 201 -7.92 -24.06 -9.45
C HIS A 201 -7.47 -23.12 -10.59
N GLU A 202 -7.21 -21.85 -10.28
CA GLU A 202 -6.69 -20.83 -11.19
C GLU A 202 -5.15 -20.91 -11.21
N TYR A 203 -4.62 -22.03 -11.69
CA TYR A 203 -3.21 -22.40 -11.51
C TYR A 203 -2.21 -21.44 -12.18
N ASP A 204 -2.60 -20.81 -13.29
CA ASP A 204 -1.75 -19.86 -14.00
C ASP A 204 -1.59 -18.57 -13.21
N GLU A 205 -2.68 -18.04 -12.64
CA GLU A 205 -2.64 -16.88 -11.76
C GLU A 205 -1.86 -17.17 -10.47
N ALA A 206 -2.05 -18.36 -9.90
CA ALA A 206 -1.25 -18.82 -8.75
C ALA A 206 0.25 -18.85 -9.09
N TRP A 207 0.61 -19.39 -10.25
CA TRP A 207 1.98 -19.41 -10.74
C TRP A 207 2.57 -18.01 -10.86
N PHE A 208 1.84 -17.06 -11.46
CA PHE A 208 2.30 -15.68 -11.59
C PHE A 208 2.51 -15.02 -10.23
N CYS A 209 1.58 -15.18 -9.29
CA CYS A 209 1.71 -14.66 -7.93
C CYS A 209 2.97 -15.17 -7.22
N TYR A 210 3.22 -16.49 -7.28
CA TYR A 210 4.43 -17.06 -6.67
C TYR A 210 5.72 -16.63 -7.40
N ASP A 211 5.68 -16.47 -8.72
CA ASP A 211 6.81 -15.96 -9.51
C ASP A 211 7.13 -14.51 -9.16
N GLN A 212 6.10 -13.66 -8.98
CA GLN A 212 6.26 -12.28 -8.51
C GLN A 212 6.93 -12.27 -7.12
N ALA A 213 6.40 -13.03 -6.17
CA ALA A 213 6.95 -13.12 -4.82
C ALA A 213 8.43 -13.55 -4.83
N GLN A 214 8.75 -14.64 -5.53
CA GLN A 214 10.11 -15.21 -5.56
C GLN A 214 11.11 -14.34 -6.36
N THR A 215 10.63 -13.53 -7.30
CA THR A 215 11.47 -12.55 -8.01
C THR A 215 12.04 -11.50 -7.04
N HIS A 216 11.21 -11.01 -6.12
CA HIS A 216 11.60 -9.96 -5.17
C HIS A 216 12.22 -10.50 -3.89
N PHE A 217 11.88 -11.72 -3.52
CA PHE A 217 12.43 -12.36 -2.34
C PHE A 217 12.98 -13.74 -2.70
N PRO A 218 14.18 -13.84 -3.33
CA PRO A 218 14.70 -15.11 -3.86
C PRO A 218 14.89 -16.23 -2.81
N GLN A 219 14.87 -15.88 -1.52
CA GLN A 219 14.97 -16.84 -0.42
C GLN A 219 13.69 -17.64 -0.17
N ILE A 220 12.52 -17.16 -0.62
CA ILE A 220 11.31 -17.97 -0.60
C ILE A 220 11.30 -18.92 -1.80
N ASN A 221 10.80 -20.13 -1.55
CA ASN A 221 10.68 -21.20 -2.55
C ASN A 221 9.21 -21.50 -2.85
N SER A 222 8.32 -20.51 -2.75
CA SER A 222 6.87 -20.68 -2.93
C SER A 222 6.54 -21.20 -4.33
N ARG A 223 7.16 -20.65 -5.38
CA ARG A 223 6.98 -21.08 -6.78
C ARG A 223 7.48 -22.50 -7.00
N ASP A 224 8.67 -22.82 -6.49
CA ASP A 224 9.26 -24.15 -6.66
C ASP A 224 8.46 -25.21 -5.88
N LYS A 225 8.00 -24.89 -4.66
CA LYS A 225 7.07 -25.74 -3.90
C LYS A 225 5.76 -25.96 -4.63
N PHE A 226 5.21 -24.91 -5.25
CA PHE A 226 3.98 -25.02 -6.04
C PHE A 226 4.18 -25.93 -7.26
N ARG A 227 5.29 -25.75 -8.00
CA ARG A 227 5.66 -26.65 -9.11
C ARG A 227 5.67 -28.11 -8.65
N THR A 228 6.36 -28.42 -7.55
CA THR A 228 6.40 -29.79 -7.01
C THR A 228 5.03 -30.32 -6.61
N ARG A 229 4.11 -29.47 -6.09
CA ARG A 229 2.73 -29.90 -5.79
C ARG A 229 1.97 -30.24 -7.06
N MET A 230 2.10 -29.42 -8.10
CA MET A 230 1.43 -29.65 -9.40
C MET A 230 1.97 -30.91 -10.09
N GLU A 231 3.29 -31.12 -10.06
CA GLU A 231 3.94 -32.34 -10.56
C GLU A 231 3.51 -33.59 -9.80
N LYS A 232 3.26 -33.52 -8.49
CA LYS A 232 2.77 -34.67 -7.70
C LYS A 232 1.29 -34.96 -7.91
N ARG A 233 0.47 -33.93 -8.17
CA ARG A 233 -0.97 -34.09 -8.46
C ARG A 233 -1.19 -34.89 -9.74
N LEU A 234 -0.23 -34.79 -10.66
CA LEU A 234 -0.19 -35.48 -11.94
C LEU A 234 -0.17 -37.00 -11.86
N ASP A 235 0.42 -37.59 -10.80
CA ASP A 235 0.49 -39.05 -10.63
C ASP A 235 -0.89 -39.69 -10.42
N SER A 236 -1.97 -38.89 -10.36
CA SER A 236 -3.31 -39.37 -10.09
C SER A 236 -4.29 -39.33 -11.29
N HIS A 237 -4.32 -38.34 -12.20
CA HIS A 237 -5.30 -38.25 -13.32
C HIS A 237 -4.76 -37.51 -14.58
N ASP A 238 -5.39 -37.77 -15.73
CA ASP A 238 -5.05 -37.53 -17.17
C ASP A 238 -4.70 -36.10 -17.67
N SER A 239 -4.34 -35.12 -16.83
CA SER A 239 -3.91 -33.80 -17.32
C SER A 239 -2.65 -33.28 -16.64
N THR A 240 -1.59 -33.13 -17.43
CA THR A 240 -0.32 -32.49 -17.09
C THR A 240 -0.52 -31.00 -16.97
N TRP A 241 -0.53 -30.47 -15.74
CA TRP A 241 -0.35 -29.03 -15.58
C TRP A 241 1.01 -28.63 -16.16
N ALA A 242 0.99 -27.67 -17.09
CA ALA A 242 2.18 -27.09 -17.68
C ALA A 242 2.36 -25.66 -17.14
N LYS A 243 3.61 -25.21 -17.05
CA LYS A 243 3.91 -23.82 -16.74
C LYS A 243 3.21 -22.90 -17.78
N PRO A 244 2.60 -21.77 -17.36
CA PRO A 244 2.01 -20.81 -18.27
C PRO A 244 3.00 -20.33 -19.34
N ASP A 245 2.49 -20.07 -20.53
CA ASP A 245 3.28 -19.56 -21.65
C ASP A 245 3.70 -18.09 -21.46
N ASN A 246 4.61 -17.63 -22.33
CA ASN A 246 5.09 -16.25 -22.28
C ASN A 246 3.97 -15.24 -22.57
N ASN A 247 2.99 -15.58 -23.43
CA ASN A 247 1.88 -14.68 -23.75
C ASN A 247 0.99 -14.42 -22.52
N SER A 248 0.69 -15.46 -21.74
CA SER A 248 -0.09 -15.31 -20.49
C SER A 248 0.67 -14.48 -19.45
N ARG A 249 1.99 -14.61 -19.38
CA ARG A 249 2.85 -13.76 -18.54
C ARG A 249 2.82 -12.30 -18.99
N VAL A 250 2.89 -12.03 -20.30
CA VAL A 250 2.80 -10.67 -20.86
C VAL A 250 1.45 -10.05 -20.52
N ARG A 251 0.35 -10.79 -20.69
CA ARG A 251 -1.00 -10.34 -20.31
C ARG A 251 -1.09 -10.01 -18.81
N PHE A 252 -0.62 -10.91 -17.95
CA PHE A 252 -0.56 -10.65 -16.51
C PHE A 252 0.19 -9.36 -16.18
N LEU A 253 1.40 -9.18 -16.74
CA LEU A 253 2.22 -8.00 -16.48
C LEU A 253 1.55 -6.71 -17.01
N LYS A 254 0.87 -6.78 -18.16
CA LYS A 254 0.12 -5.64 -18.69
C LYS A 254 -1.04 -5.23 -17.77
N ARG A 255 -1.76 -6.19 -17.18
CA ARG A 255 -2.80 -5.87 -16.19
C ARG A 255 -2.22 -5.14 -14.98
N MET A 256 -1.12 -5.66 -14.45
CA MET A 256 -0.44 -5.06 -13.31
C MET A 256 0.13 -3.66 -13.62
N GLU A 257 0.66 -3.46 -14.83
CA GLU A 257 1.13 -2.16 -15.34
C GLU A 257 0.03 -1.10 -15.28
N VAL A 258 -1.17 -1.44 -15.74
CA VAL A 258 -2.33 -0.53 -15.77
C VAL A 258 -2.84 -0.26 -14.35
N LEU A 259 -2.95 -1.31 -13.51
CA LEU A 259 -3.37 -1.16 -12.12
C LEU A 259 -2.39 -0.33 -11.27
N ALA A 260 -1.11 -0.31 -11.63
CA ALA A 260 -0.06 0.35 -10.86
C ALA A 260 -0.06 1.88 -10.96
N LEU A 261 -0.78 2.47 -11.93
CA LEU A 261 -0.89 3.93 -12.07
C LEU A 261 -1.55 4.55 -10.82
N LYS A 262 -0.99 5.65 -10.30
CA LYS A 262 -1.55 6.37 -9.13
C LYS A 262 -2.87 7.04 -9.45
N VAL A 263 -2.91 7.78 -10.56
CA VAL A 263 -4.15 8.36 -11.08
C VAL A 263 -4.76 7.33 -12.01
N ALA A 264 -5.90 6.76 -11.61
CA ALA A 264 -6.73 6.05 -12.56
C ALA A 264 -7.13 7.06 -13.65
N THR A 265 -6.53 6.98 -14.84
CA THR A 265 -7.19 7.49 -16.05
C THR A 265 -8.59 6.91 -16.03
N SER A 266 -9.59 7.79 -15.93
CA SER A 266 -10.87 7.64 -15.20
C SER A 266 -11.84 6.52 -15.64
N THR A 267 -11.37 5.37 -16.10
CA THR A 267 -12.24 4.35 -16.70
C THR A 267 -11.81 2.89 -16.51
N VAL A 268 -10.71 2.58 -15.81
CA VAL A 268 -10.19 1.20 -15.82
C VAL A 268 -10.45 0.47 -14.50
N SER A 269 -11.56 -0.25 -14.42
CA SER A 269 -11.81 -1.31 -13.43
C SER A 269 -11.15 -2.62 -13.86
N ASP A 270 -10.86 -3.55 -12.94
CA ASP A 270 -10.24 -4.87 -13.25
C ASP A 270 -11.04 -5.61 -14.35
N GLU A 271 -12.37 -5.51 -14.34
CA GLU A 271 -13.29 -6.09 -15.35
C GLU A 271 -13.13 -5.48 -16.77
N LYS A 272 -12.73 -4.21 -16.88
CA LYS A 272 -12.49 -3.55 -18.19
C LYS A 272 -11.10 -3.85 -18.76
N ILE A 273 -10.17 -4.33 -17.93
CA ILE A 273 -8.84 -4.76 -18.38
C ILE A 273 -8.92 -6.12 -19.09
N GLU A 274 -9.90 -6.97 -18.74
CA GLU A 274 -10.13 -8.27 -19.41
C GLU A 274 -10.63 -8.12 -20.85
N SER A 275 -11.30 -7.01 -21.18
CA SER A 275 -11.59 -6.65 -22.56
C SER A 275 -10.33 -6.07 -23.20
N GLU A 276 -9.79 -6.76 -24.21
CA GLU A 276 -8.59 -6.40 -24.98
C GLU A 276 -8.69 -4.99 -25.58
N ALA A 277 -8.41 -3.96 -24.79
CA ALA A 277 -8.18 -2.62 -25.28
C ALA A 277 -6.68 -2.52 -25.58
N GLU A 278 -6.33 -2.72 -26.85
CA GLU A 278 -5.03 -2.30 -27.40
C GLU A 278 -4.90 -0.78 -27.23
N VAL A 279 -4.32 -0.36 -26.12
CA VAL A 279 -3.84 1.02 -25.98
C VAL A 279 -2.68 1.15 -26.96
N ASN A 280 -2.88 1.99 -27.98
CA ASN A 280 -1.89 2.28 -29.01
C ASN A 280 -0.62 2.85 -28.36
N LEU A 281 0.39 1.99 -28.20
CA LEU A 281 1.66 2.33 -27.55
C LEU A 281 2.47 3.16 -28.54
N GLY A 282 2.80 4.40 -28.16
CA GLY A 282 3.90 5.14 -28.77
C GLY A 282 5.25 4.45 -28.52
N ASP A 283 6.34 5.20 -28.59
CA ASP A 283 7.67 4.68 -28.27
C ASP A 283 7.70 4.11 -26.82
N GLU A 284 7.89 2.79 -26.68
CA GLU A 284 7.85 2.12 -25.37
C GLU A 284 8.99 2.57 -24.45
N GLU A 285 10.13 3.00 -25.01
CA GLU A 285 11.22 3.55 -24.21
C GLU A 285 10.83 4.92 -23.64
N GLU A 286 10.20 5.77 -24.44
CA GLU A 286 9.71 7.08 -24.00
C GLU A 286 8.60 6.94 -22.95
N ASN A 287 7.73 5.93 -23.09
CA ASN A 287 6.70 5.64 -22.10
C ASN A 287 7.32 5.29 -20.74
N ILE A 288 8.37 4.45 -20.71
CA ILE A 288 9.07 4.12 -19.48
C ILE A 288 9.72 5.36 -18.86
N ARG A 289 10.41 6.18 -19.68
CA ARG A 289 11.04 7.43 -19.22
C ARG A 289 10.01 8.36 -18.58
N THR A 290 8.87 8.57 -19.25
CA THR A 290 7.76 9.39 -18.75
C THR A 290 7.22 8.88 -17.42
N LEU A 291 7.04 7.56 -17.28
CA LEU A 291 6.58 6.97 -16.02
C LEU A 291 7.59 7.17 -14.89
N LEU A 292 8.89 7.03 -15.17
CA LEU A 292 9.95 7.26 -14.19
C LEU A 292 10.03 8.74 -13.77
N GLU A 293 9.92 9.67 -14.72
CA GLU A 293 9.92 11.11 -14.46
C GLU A 293 8.73 11.55 -13.60
N ASN A 294 7.55 10.95 -13.84
CA ASN A 294 6.34 11.20 -13.05
C ASN A 294 6.31 10.46 -11.70
N GLY A 295 7.35 9.68 -11.37
CA GLY A 295 7.41 8.88 -10.15
C GLY A 295 6.41 7.72 -10.10
N GLU A 296 5.93 7.26 -11.25
CA GLU A 296 5.06 6.10 -11.45
C GLU A 296 5.87 4.80 -11.51
N TYR A 297 6.75 4.62 -10.52
CA TYR A 297 7.78 3.58 -10.54
C TYR A 297 7.21 2.16 -10.64
N SER A 298 6.07 1.88 -9.99
CA SER A 298 5.43 0.56 -10.06
C SER A 298 4.91 0.23 -11.46
N SER A 299 4.34 1.21 -12.16
CA SER A 299 3.89 1.01 -13.55
C SER A 299 5.09 0.86 -14.50
N ALA A 300 6.12 1.71 -14.34
CA ALA A 300 7.38 1.59 -15.07
C ALA A 300 8.03 0.20 -14.87
N PHE A 301 7.98 -0.33 -13.64
CA PHE A 301 8.46 -1.65 -13.29
C PHE A 301 7.74 -2.76 -14.08
N PHE A 302 6.42 -2.76 -14.10
CA PHE A 302 5.65 -3.79 -14.82
C PHE A 302 5.82 -3.67 -16.33
N LEU A 303 5.87 -2.44 -16.86
CA LEU A 303 6.16 -2.18 -18.27
C LEU A 303 7.54 -2.73 -18.65
N ALA A 304 8.61 -2.31 -17.97
CA ALA A 304 9.97 -2.78 -18.25
C ALA A 304 10.09 -4.31 -18.10
N ARG A 305 9.46 -4.91 -17.10
CA ARG A 305 9.44 -6.38 -16.91
C ARG A 305 8.70 -7.10 -18.04
N ARG A 306 7.62 -6.51 -18.57
CA ARG A 306 6.86 -7.03 -19.72
C ARG A 306 7.73 -7.04 -20.98
N LEU A 307 8.48 -5.96 -21.22
CA LEU A 307 9.39 -5.84 -22.36
C LEU A 307 10.54 -6.85 -22.28
N VAL A 308 11.20 -6.96 -21.13
CA VAL A 308 12.24 -7.98 -20.90
C VAL A 308 11.69 -9.39 -21.11
N THR A 309 10.47 -9.67 -20.64
CA THR A 309 9.81 -10.97 -20.86
C THR A 309 9.55 -11.24 -22.35
N SER A 310 9.37 -10.18 -23.15
CA SER A 310 9.13 -10.25 -24.60
C SER A 310 10.43 -10.33 -25.42
N GLY A 311 11.60 -10.19 -24.79
CA GLY A 311 12.92 -10.28 -25.44
C GLY A 311 13.64 -8.95 -25.62
N GLU A 312 13.06 -7.84 -25.17
CA GLU A 312 13.64 -6.50 -25.28
C GLU A 312 14.69 -6.26 -24.19
N GLU A 313 15.96 -6.61 -24.47
CA GLU A 313 17.04 -6.53 -23.48
C GLU A 313 17.34 -5.12 -22.97
N TRP A 314 17.11 -4.09 -23.81
CA TRP A 314 17.34 -2.69 -23.45
C TRP A 314 16.51 -2.27 -22.22
N ALA A 315 15.31 -2.86 -22.05
CA ALA A 315 14.41 -2.57 -20.96
C ALA A 315 14.93 -3.06 -19.58
N ALA A 316 15.95 -3.92 -19.55
CA ALA A 316 16.52 -4.43 -18.31
C ALA A 316 17.15 -3.32 -17.46
N THR A 317 17.70 -2.28 -18.09
CA THR A 317 18.27 -1.12 -17.40
C THR A 317 17.21 -0.34 -16.63
N TYR A 318 16.09 -0.05 -17.30
CA TYR A 318 14.95 0.61 -16.68
C TYR A 318 14.25 -0.24 -15.62
N LEU A 319 14.21 -1.56 -15.81
CA LEU A 319 13.69 -2.48 -14.80
C LEU A 319 14.47 -2.34 -13.49
N ALA A 320 15.81 -2.31 -13.57
CA ALA A 320 16.67 -2.13 -12.40
C ALA A 320 16.48 -0.74 -11.77
N GLN A 321 16.36 0.31 -12.58
CA GLN A 321 16.10 1.67 -12.09
C GLN A 321 14.76 1.78 -11.36
N ALA A 322 13.67 1.25 -11.94
CA ALA A 322 12.36 1.23 -11.30
C ALA A 322 12.38 0.43 -9.99
N GLN A 323 13.13 -0.68 -9.95
CA GLN A 323 13.31 -1.47 -8.73
C GLN A 323 14.00 -0.67 -7.62
N GLU A 324 15.08 0.07 -7.95
CA GLU A 324 15.83 0.88 -6.99
C GLU A 324 14.94 1.93 -6.32
N HIS A 325 14.17 2.69 -7.10
CA HIS A 325 13.23 3.69 -6.56
C HIS A 325 12.15 3.08 -5.66
N LEU A 326 11.66 1.89 -6.01
CA LEU A 326 10.65 1.20 -5.21
C LEU A 326 11.22 0.65 -3.90
N THR A 327 12.51 0.28 -3.86
CA THR A 327 13.20 -0.16 -2.65
C THR A 327 13.71 1.00 -1.78
N ASP A 328 14.07 2.14 -2.36
CA ASP A 328 14.53 3.32 -1.60
C ASP A 328 13.38 4.10 -0.95
N SER A 329 12.15 3.91 -1.47
CA SER A 329 10.91 4.43 -0.86
C SER A 329 10.44 3.62 0.38
N THR A 330 11.30 2.78 0.94
CA THR A 330 11.03 1.91 2.10
C THR A 330 11.95 2.18 3.28
#